data_AF-A0A8T4M8S8-F1
#
_entry.id   AF-A0A8T4M8S8-F1
#
_cell.length_a   1.000
_cell.length_b   1.000
_cell.length_c   1.000
_cell.angle_alpha   90.00
_cell.angle_beta   90.00
_cell.angle_gamma   90.00
#
_symmetry.space_group_name_H-M   'P 1'
#
loop_
_entity.id
_entity.type
_entity.pdbx_description
1 polymer ?
#
loop_
_entity_poly.entity_id
_entity_poly.type
_entity_poly.pdbx_seq_one_letter_code
_entity_poly.pdbx_strand_id
1 'polypeptide(L)'
;MQTMRYINLLDRASNVKTKKCFVYNNTIYFAVPASLISKAIGPAASNIRRMQENLGKRIRIIPEPEGIMDAEKFVANIVDPVKFKSLEMKDGMFVLNASSQSKAA
;
A
#
# COMPACT_ATOMS: atom_id res chain seq x y z
N MET A 1 10.77 3.99 -14.55
CA MET A 1 10.46 5.43 -14.72
C MET A 1 9.07 5.85 -14.18
N GLN A 2 8.02 5.02 -14.22
CA GLN A 2 6.68 5.38 -13.75
C GLN A 2 6.59 5.68 -12.22
N THR A 3 7.37 4.98 -11.41
CA THR A 3 7.36 5.13 -9.94
C THR A 3 7.78 6.53 -9.47
N MET A 4 8.75 7.16 -10.14
CA MET A 4 9.14 8.55 -9.83
C MET A 4 7.98 9.52 -10.08
N ARG A 5 7.22 9.31 -11.16
CA ARG A 5 6.05 10.14 -11.46
C ARG A 5 5.01 10.06 -10.34
N TYR A 6 4.77 8.86 -9.83
CA TYR A 6 3.82 8.63 -8.72
C TYR A 6 4.31 9.26 -7.42
N ILE A 7 5.59 9.08 -7.07
CA ILE A 7 6.22 9.70 -5.90
C ILE A 7 6.09 11.23 -5.96
N ASN A 8 6.44 11.84 -7.10
CA ASN A 8 6.35 13.29 -7.29
C ASN A 8 4.92 13.82 -7.28
N LEU A 9 3.93 12.98 -7.60
CA LEU A 9 2.52 13.35 -7.51
C LEU A 9 2.05 13.35 -6.06
N LEU A 10 2.44 12.35 -5.26
CA LEU A 10 2.13 12.30 -3.83
C LEU A 10 2.75 13.48 -3.10
N ASP A 11 4.01 13.79 -3.37
CA ASP A 11 4.73 14.92 -2.76
C ASP A 11 4.02 16.24 -3.09
N ARG A 12 3.66 16.47 -4.36
CA ARG A 12 2.91 17.68 -4.75
C ARG A 12 1.50 17.78 -4.17
N ALA A 13 0.81 16.66 -4.00
CA ALA A 13 -0.56 16.65 -3.49
C ALA A 13 -0.62 16.82 -1.96
N SER A 14 0.30 16.18 -1.23
CA SER A 14 0.20 16.02 0.22
C SER A 14 1.40 16.58 1.01
N ASN A 15 2.45 17.01 0.32
CA ASN A 15 3.73 17.42 0.91
C ASN A 15 4.30 16.33 1.85
N VAL A 16 4.14 15.07 1.42
CA VAL A 16 4.69 13.86 2.06
C VAL A 16 5.63 13.20 1.08
N LYS A 17 6.89 13.06 1.48
CA LYS A 17 7.93 12.42 0.69
C LYS A 17 8.01 10.94 1.02
N THR A 18 7.98 10.10 -0.01
CA THR A 18 8.25 8.66 0.12
C THR A 18 9.09 8.17 -1.05
N LYS A 19 9.94 7.18 -0.80
CA LYS A 19 10.65 6.42 -1.84
C LYS A 19 9.98 5.07 -2.13
N LYS A 20 9.05 4.63 -1.26
CA LYS A 20 8.45 3.29 -1.28
C LYS A 20 7.11 3.35 -1.99
N CYS A 21 7.12 3.05 -3.28
CA CYS A 21 5.93 2.98 -4.12
C CYS A 21 5.99 1.77 -5.04
N PHE A 22 4.89 1.04 -5.15
CA PHE A 22 4.75 -0.10 -6.05
C PHE A 22 3.32 -0.21 -6.56
N VAL A 23 3.12 -1.02 -7.60
CA VAL A 23 1.81 -1.27 -8.20
C VAL A 23 1.47 -2.74 -8.02
N TYR A 24 0.30 -3.01 -7.47
CA TYR A 24 -0.22 -4.36 -7.30
C TYR A 24 -1.72 -4.36 -7.60
N ASN A 25 -2.20 -5.35 -8.37
CA ASN A 25 -3.61 -5.48 -8.75
C ASN A 25 -4.24 -4.16 -9.27
N ASN A 26 -3.56 -3.49 -10.20
CA ASN A 26 -3.92 -2.18 -10.77
C ASN A 26 -4.14 -1.04 -9.72
N THR A 27 -3.62 -1.22 -8.51
CA THR A 27 -3.65 -0.26 -7.42
C THR A 27 -2.23 0.23 -7.14
N ILE A 28 -2.06 1.54 -7.02
CA ILE A 28 -0.79 2.16 -6.65
C ILE A 28 -0.73 2.22 -5.13
N TYR A 29 0.29 1.60 -4.55
CA TYR A 29 0.54 1.63 -3.12
C TYR A 29 1.68 2.58 -2.82
N PHE A 30 1.48 3.42 -1.80
CA PHE A 30 2.53 4.24 -1.21
C PHE A 30 2.70 3.83 0.25
N ALA A 31 3.90 3.37 0.59
CA ALA A 31 4.27 3.16 1.98
C ALA A 31 4.86 4.46 2.53
N VAL A 32 4.26 4.98 3.60
CA VAL A 32 4.67 6.23 4.25
C VAL A 32 4.81 6.00 5.76
N PRO A 33 5.62 6.80 6.46
CA PRO A 33 5.68 6.74 7.93
C PRO A 33 4.27 6.85 8.53
N ALA A 34 3.98 6.03 9.55
CA ALA A 34 2.64 5.95 10.15
C ALA A 34 2.11 7.33 10.61
N SER A 35 2.99 8.17 11.14
CA SER A 35 2.71 9.55 11.55
C SER A 35 2.26 10.47 10.41
N LEU A 36 2.58 10.13 9.15
CA LEU A 36 2.27 10.92 7.97
C LEU A 36 1.09 10.38 7.16
N ILE A 37 0.49 9.24 7.54
CA ILE A 37 -0.63 8.64 6.80
C ILE A 37 -1.81 9.61 6.68
N SER A 38 -2.25 10.19 7.79
CA SER A 38 -3.40 11.12 7.80
C SER A 38 -3.14 12.33 6.91
N LYS A 39 -1.89 12.83 6.89
CA LYS A 39 -1.46 13.94 6.03
C LYS A 39 -1.44 13.53 4.55
N ALA A 40 -0.91 12.34 4.24
CA ALA A 40 -0.88 11.80 2.88
C ALA A 40 -2.29 11.62 2.30
N ILE A 41 -3.24 11.15 3.12
CA ILE A 41 -4.64 10.98 2.74
C ILE A 41 -5.34 12.34 2.55
N GLY A 42 -5.12 13.27 3.48
CA GLY A 42 -5.75 14.59 3.50
C GLY A 42 -7.19 14.57 4.03
N PRO A 43 -7.76 15.74 4.35
CA PRO A 43 -9.13 15.86 4.86
C PRO A 43 -10.13 15.24 3.88
N ALA A 44 -11.01 14.37 4.39
CA ALA A 44 -11.99 13.63 3.57
C ALA A 44 -11.38 12.90 2.35
N ALA A 45 -10.11 12.45 2.48
CA ALA A 45 -9.34 11.80 1.41
C ALA A 45 -9.15 12.67 0.15
N SER A 46 -9.13 14.00 0.31
CA SER A 46 -9.00 14.95 -0.80
C SER A 46 -7.78 14.72 -1.68
N ASN A 47 -6.62 14.43 -1.09
CA ASN A 47 -5.38 14.20 -1.83
C ASN A 47 -5.49 12.91 -2.66
N ILE A 48 -6.04 11.86 -2.07
CA ILE A 48 -6.23 10.57 -2.75
C ILE A 48 -7.20 10.71 -3.91
N ARG A 49 -8.37 11.32 -3.70
CA ARG A 49 -9.37 11.54 -4.77
C ARG A 49 -8.77 12.30 -5.95
N ARG A 50 -8.08 13.41 -5.68
CA ARG A 50 -7.41 14.22 -6.71
C ARG A 50 -6.35 13.43 -7.47
N MET A 51 -5.56 12.60 -6.78
CA MET A 51 -4.57 11.76 -7.44
C MET A 51 -5.22 10.63 -8.26
N GLN A 52 -6.32 10.05 -7.79
CA GLN A 52 -7.06 9.02 -8.52
C GLN A 52 -7.68 9.58 -9.79
N GLU A 53 -8.26 10.79 -9.74
CA GLU A 53 -8.79 11.50 -10.92
C GLU A 53 -7.69 11.75 -11.97
N ASN A 54 -6.51 12.22 -11.53
CA ASN A 54 -5.39 12.49 -12.43
C ASN A 54 -4.76 11.22 -13.04
N LEU A 55 -4.76 10.10 -12.31
CA LEU A 55 -4.08 8.87 -12.73
C LEU A 55 -5.00 7.81 -13.32
N GLY A 56 -6.31 7.91 -13.10
CA GLY A 56 -7.29 6.88 -13.49
C GLY A 56 -7.06 5.53 -12.80
N LYS A 57 -6.36 5.49 -11.67
CA LYS A 57 -5.99 4.27 -10.94
C LYS A 57 -6.40 4.36 -9.48
N ARG A 58 -6.60 3.21 -8.85
CA ARG A 58 -6.81 3.14 -7.38
C ARG A 58 -5.50 3.46 -6.67
N ILE A 59 -5.61 4.15 -5.54
CA ILE A 59 -4.45 4.54 -4.73
C ILE A 59 -4.72 4.11 -3.29
N ARG A 60 -3.75 3.44 -2.67
CA ARG A 60 -3.77 3.11 -1.24
C ARG A 60 -2.50 3.65 -0.58
N ILE A 61 -2.70 4.32 0.56
CA ILE A 61 -1.61 4.71 1.46
C ILE A 61 -1.57 3.69 2.58
N ILE A 62 -0.39 3.12 2.82
CA ILE A 62 -0.16 2.12 3.86
C ILE A 62 0.99 2.55 4.77
N PRO A 63 1.01 2.13 6.04
CA PRO A 63 2.16 2.34 6.90
C PRO A 63 3.39 1.63 6.33
N GLU A 64 4.52 2.33 6.36
CA GLU A 64 5.83 1.75 6.14
C GLU A 64 6.17 0.79 7.30
N PRO A 65 6.65 -0.44 7.02
CA PRO A 65 7.04 -1.37 8.07
C PRO A 65 8.37 -0.92 8.70
N GLU A 66 8.46 -0.96 10.03
CA GLU A 66 9.67 -0.60 10.78
C GLU A 66 10.59 -1.81 11.04
N GLY A 67 10.13 -3.02 10.70
CA GLY A 67 10.93 -4.23 10.77
C GLY A 67 10.17 -5.49 10.34
N ILE A 68 10.81 -6.65 10.53
CA ILE A 68 10.23 -7.96 10.17
C ILE A 68 8.93 -8.24 10.93
N MET A 69 8.81 -7.73 12.17
CA MET A 69 7.62 -7.91 13.00
C MET A 69 6.37 -7.23 12.40
N ASP A 70 6.56 -6.20 11.58
CA ASP A 70 5.46 -5.51 10.89
C ASP A 70 5.13 -6.14 9.54
N ALA A 71 5.93 -7.10 9.05
CA ALA A 71 5.75 -7.69 7.74
C ALA A 71 4.35 -8.30 7.57
N GLU A 72 3.84 -8.97 8.60
CA GLU A 72 2.50 -9.56 8.57
C GLU A 72 1.41 -8.50 8.39
N LYS A 73 1.43 -7.45 9.22
CA LYS A 73 0.48 -6.33 9.11
C LYS A 73 0.62 -5.60 7.78
N PHE A 74 1.85 -5.39 7.32
CA PHE A 74 2.13 -4.72 6.06
C PHE A 74 1.53 -5.50 4.88
N VAL A 75 1.77 -6.81 4.82
CA VAL A 75 1.21 -7.65 3.76
C VAL A 75 -0.31 -7.75 3.87
N ALA A 76 -0.87 -7.88 5.07
CA ALA A 76 -2.32 -7.89 5.27
C ALA A 76 -3.00 -6.64 4.69
N ASN A 77 -2.42 -5.46 4.87
CA ASN A 77 -2.94 -4.22 4.29
C ASN A 77 -2.87 -4.20 2.74
N ILE A 78 -1.95 -4.96 2.14
CA ILE A 78 -1.82 -5.04 0.68
C ILE A 78 -2.86 -5.98 0.09
N VAL A 79 -3.06 -7.16 0.70
CA VAL A 79 -3.90 -8.24 0.16
C VAL A 79 -5.37 -8.17 0.59
N ASP A 80 -5.74 -7.25 1.47
CA ASP A 80 -7.11 -6.95 1.87
C ASP A 80 -8.07 -6.85 0.66
N PRO A 81 -9.21 -7.57 0.65
CA PRO A 81 -9.86 -8.29 1.77
C PRO A 81 -9.45 -9.76 1.95
N VAL A 82 -8.45 -10.25 1.21
CA VAL A 82 -8.01 -11.65 1.32
C VAL A 82 -7.34 -11.86 2.67
N LYS A 83 -7.94 -12.72 3.51
CA LYS A 83 -7.35 -13.13 4.78
C LYS A 83 -6.43 -14.32 4.57
N PHE A 84 -5.24 -14.28 5.14
CA PHE A 84 -4.31 -15.41 5.18
C PHE A 84 -4.14 -15.91 6.62
N LYS A 85 -3.71 -17.16 6.78
CA LYS A 85 -3.51 -17.83 8.08
C LYS A 85 -2.15 -17.55 8.69
N SER A 86 -1.10 -17.60 7.88
CA SER A 86 0.26 -17.35 8.33
C SER A 86 1.13 -16.72 7.25
N LEU A 87 2.13 -15.96 7.70
CA LEU A 87 3.22 -15.44 6.90
C LEU A 87 4.53 -16.06 7.41
N GLU A 88 5.20 -16.86 6.59
CA GLU A 88 6.45 -17.53 6.96
C GLU A 88 7.61 -16.96 6.14
N MET A 89 8.74 -16.62 6.78
CA MET A 89 9.97 -16.27 6.07
C MET A 89 10.78 -17.54 5.79
N LYS A 90 10.96 -17.89 4.52
CA LYS A 90 11.78 -19.02 4.05
C LYS A 90 12.69 -18.54 2.94
N ASP A 91 14.00 -18.79 3.06
CA ASP A 91 15.01 -18.49 2.03
C ASP A 91 14.98 -17.03 1.54
N GLY A 92 14.77 -16.08 2.46
CA GLY A 92 14.69 -14.65 2.12
C GLY A 92 13.39 -14.23 1.42
N MET A 93 12.43 -15.16 1.26
CA MET A 93 11.10 -14.89 0.73
C MET A 93 10.04 -15.04 1.81
N PHE A 94 8.96 -14.27 1.69
CA PHE A 94 7.78 -14.47 2.50
C PHE A 94 6.78 -15.36 1.77
N VAL A 95 6.42 -16.48 2.40
CA VAL A 95 5.40 -17.42 1.95
C VAL A 95 4.11 -17.11 2.70
N LEU A 96 3.07 -16.72 1.95
CA LEU A 96 1.73 -16.56 2.50
C LEU A 96 0.95 -17.86 2.39
N ASN A 97 0.46 -18.35 3.52
CA ASN A 97 -0.49 -19.46 3.55
C ASN A 97 -1.91 -18.90 3.68
N ALA A 98 -2.62 -18.80 2.56
CA ALA A 98 -4.04 -18.49 2.58
C ALA A 98 -4.86 -19.77 2.85
N SER A 99 -5.82 -19.72 3.77
CA SER A 99 -6.85 -20.77 3.81
C SER A 99 -7.72 -20.69 2.56
N SER A 100 -8.19 -21.83 2.06
CA SER A 100 -9.12 -21.90 0.94
C SER A 100 -10.33 -20.98 1.16
N GLN A 101 -10.32 -19.79 0.57
CA GLN A 101 -11.55 -19.05 0.33
C GLN A 101 -12.09 -19.54 -1.00
N SER A 102 -13.00 -20.51 -0.93
CA SER A 102 -13.85 -20.89 -2.05
C SER A 102 -14.60 -19.64 -2.51
N LYS A 103 -14.22 -19.08 -3.65
CA LYS A 103 -15.12 -18.26 -4.46
C LYS A 103 -15.91 -19.20 -5.37
N ALA A 104 -16.73 -20.04 -4.76
CA ALA A 104 -17.80 -20.77 -5.42
C ALA A 104 -19.01 -20.78 -4.48
N ALA A 105 -19.81 -19.72 -4.59
CA ALA A 105 -21.22 -19.65 -4.23
C ALA A 105 -21.79 -18.39 -4.89
#